data_AF-A0A952ZT13-F1
#
_entry.id   AF-A0A952ZT13-F1
#
_cell.length_a   1.000
_cell.length_b   1.000
_cell.length_c   1.000
_cell.angle_alpha   90.00
_cell.angle_beta   90.00
_cell.angle_gamma   90.00
#
_symmetry.space_group_name_H-M   'P 1'
#
loop_
_entity.id
_entity.type
_entity.pdbx_description
1 polymer ?
#
loop_
_entity_poly.entity_id
_entity_poly.type
_entity_poly.pdbx_seq_one_letter_code
_entity_poly.pdbx_strand_id
1 'polypeptide(L)'
;MSPRRPPRSGAFLLLALVLAGCQQHPLYQPRVAADEPGYESWQESATVYFVRFTGEPGMRAAQVRDLALLRAAELARAGGVAEFAVVSERAWTRPTFRRGNQAPPESPLASQPVIDYSRDQQEQRERSRSLIGDGPPVRIDIPFVELKLNAQVDATLRAQRPDAVYAVAELLRELPVKYGLPLPETR
;
A
#
# COMPACT_ATOMS: atom_id res chain seq x y z
N MET A 1 23.80 -19.68 56.13
CA MET A 1 23.14 -18.44 55.65
C MET A 1 23.59 -18.25 54.20
N SER A 2 22.79 -18.71 53.23
CA SER A 2 23.18 -18.74 51.80
C SER A 2 22.49 -17.63 51.01
N PRO A 3 23.20 -16.85 50.18
CA PRO A 3 22.56 -15.82 49.36
C PRO A 3 21.87 -16.45 48.13
N ARG A 4 20.57 -16.22 48.00
CA ARG A 4 19.79 -16.52 46.79
C ARG A 4 20.15 -15.51 45.70
N ARG A 5 20.66 -15.98 44.56
CA ARG A 5 20.87 -15.16 43.35
C ARG A 5 19.50 -14.81 42.73
N PRO A 6 19.24 -13.56 42.32
CA PRO A 6 18.01 -13.20 41.62
C PRO A 6 17.98 -13.80 40.20
N PRO A 7 16.80 -14.17 39.68
CA PRO A 7 16.66 -14.77 38.37
C PRO A 7 16.98 -13.79 37.24
N ARG A 8 17.51 -14.34 36.15
CA ARG A 8 17.90 -13.66 34.91
C ARG A 8 16.65 -13.16 34.14
N SER A 9 16.01 -12.11 34.63
CA SER A 9 14.81 -11.52 34.02
C SER A 9 15.08 -10.70 32.75
N GLY A 10 16.35 -10.46 32.39
CA GLY A 10 16.72 -9.65 31.22
C GLY A 10 16.55 -10.34 29.87
N ALA A 11 16.56 -11.68 29.81
CA ALA A 11 16.51 -12.41 28.54
C ALA A 11 15.11 -12.44 27.91
N PHE A 12 14.05 -12.46 28.73
CA PHE A 12 12.67 -12.48 28.23
C PHE A 12 12.22 -11.15 27.60
N LEU A 13 12.74 -10.03 28.12
CA LEU A 13 12.40 -8.68 27.65
C LEU A 13 13.00 -8.37 26.27
N LEU A 14 14.21 -8.86 25.99
CA LEU A 14 14.85 -8.74 24.69
C LEU A 14 14.16 -9.61 23.62
N LEU A 15 13.70 -10.81 23.99
CA LEU A 15 12.98 -11.68 23.06
C LEU A 15 11.62 -11.08 22.67
N ALA A 16 10.90 -10.45 23.60
CA ALA A 16 9.63 -9.78 23.32
C ALA A 16 9.78 -8.57 22.37
N LEU A 17 10.90 -7.83 22.44
CA LEU A 17 11.17 -6.71 21.52
C LEU A 17 11.48 -7.18 20.09
N VAL A 18 12.15 -8.33 19.92
CA VAL A 18 12.50 -8.86 18.60
C VAL A 18 11.26 -9.40 17.87
N LEU A 19 10.29 -9.97 18.57
CA LEU A 19 9.04 -10.46 17.95
C LEU A 19 8.10 -9.33 17.49
N ALA A 20 8.18 -8.13 18.08
CA ALA A 20 7.37 -6.99 17.65
C ALA A 20 7.81 -6.37 16.31
N GLY A 21 8.98 -6.78 15.78
CA GLY A 21 9.57 -6.22 14.56
C GLY A 21 9.14 -6.89 13.24
N CYS A 22 8.49 -8.05 13.27
CA CYS A 22 7.94 -8.69 12.06
C CYS A 22 6.48 -8.30 11.84
N GLN A 23 6.21 -7.00 11.75
CA GLN A 23 4.96 -6.50 11.18
C GLN A 23 5.02 -6.73 9.66
N GLN A 24 4.67 -7.94 9.24
CA GLN A 24 4.48 -8.25 7.83
C GLN A 24 3.15 -7.63 7.43
N HIS A 25 3.17 -6.56 6.63
CA HIS A 25 1.94 -5.94 6.14
C HIS A 25 1.15 -6.97 5.32
N PRO A 26 -0.15 -7.19 5.64
CA PRO A 26 -1.01 -8.02 4.81
C PRO A 26 -1.01 -7.56 3.35
N LEU A 27 -0.78 -8.50 2.44
CA LEU A 27 -0.80 -8.27 0.99
C LEU A 27 -2.12 -7.66 0.51
N TYR A 28 -3.21 -7.97 1.19
CA TYR A 28 -4.57 -7.54 0.86
C TYR A 28 -5.25 -6.98 2.11
N GLN A 29 -5.37 -5.65 2.16
CA GLN A 29 -5.94 -4.93 3.30
C GLN A 29 -6.56 -3.61 2.86
N PRO A 30 -7.52 -3.05 3.63
CA PRO A 30 -7.93 -1.67 3.46
C PRO A 30 -6.74 -0.73 3.57
N ARG A 31 -6.69 0.29 2.71
CA ARG A 31 -5.72 1.37 2.77
C ARG A 31 -6.07 2.31 3.92
N VAL A 32 -5.09 2.63 4.76
CA VAL A 32 -5.27 3.54 5.91
C VAL A 32 -4.70 4.93 5.61
N ALA A 33 -3.56 5.03 4.92
CA ALA A 33 -3.00 6.30 4.44
C ALA A 33 -2.71 6.33 2.93
N ALA A 34 -2.58 7.53 2.34
CA ALA A 34 -2.48 7.72 0.89
C ALA A 34 -1.22 7.08 0.26
N ASP A 35 -0.14 6.98 1.04
CA ASP A 35 1.16 6.41 0.70
C ASP A 35 1.33 4.94 1.12
N GLU A 36 0.32 4.35 1.77
CA GLU A 36 0.34 2.96 2.21
C GLU A 36 -0.22 1.99 1.15
N PRO A 37 0.29 0.74 1.13
CA PRO A 37 -0.28 -0.32 0.32
C PRO A 37 -1.66 -0.73 0.81
N GLY A 38 -2.51 -1.17 -0.12
CA GLY A 38 -3.86 -1.64 0.16
C GLY A 38 -4.92 -1.13 -0.81
N TYR A 39 -6.15 -1.53 -0.53
CA TYR A 39 -7.32 -1.19 -1.32
C TYR A 39 -8.16 -0.09 -0.69
N GLU A 40 -8.79 0.69 -1.54
CA GLU A 40 -9.92 1.54 -1.17
C GLU A 40 -10.99 1.41 -2.24
N SER A 41 -12.23 1.66 -1.85
CA SER A 41 -13.38 1.53 -2.74
C SER A 41 -14.44 2.56 -2.39
N TRP A 42 -15.05 3.13 -3.41
CA TRP A 42 -16.16 4.07 -3.24
C TRP A 42 -17.18 3.87 -4.36
N GLN A 43 -18.41 4.29 -4.09
CA GLN A 43 -19.51 4.20 -5.02
C GLN A 43 -19.75 5.57 -5.66
N GLU A 44 -19.83 5.64 -6.98
CA GLU A 44 -20.20 6.85 -7.71
C GLU A 44 -21.70 6.90 -8.00
N SER A 45 -22.31 5.74 -8.30
CA SER A 45 -23.75 5.60 -8.52
C SER A 45 -24.24 4.21 -8.13
N ALA A 46 -25.55 3.94 -8.22
CA ALA A 46 -26.14 2.65 -7.88
C ALA A 46 -25.47 1.45 -8.57
N THR A 47 -24.96 1.64 -9.79
CA THR A 47 -24.34 0.59 -10.60
C THR A 47 -22.85 0.80 -10.85
N VAL A 48 -22.30 1.96 -10.46
CA VAL A 48 -20.91 2.34 -10.76
C VAL A 48 -20.08 2.44 -9.49
N TYR A 49 -19.00 1.67 -9.47
CA TYR A 49 -18.07 1.56 -8.34
C TYR A 49 -16.64 1.83 -8.80
N PHE A 50 -15.83 2.34 -7.89
CA PHE A 50 -14.41 2.49 -8.08
C PHE A 50 -13.66 1.64 -7.06
N VAL A 51 -12.56 1.06 -7.54
CA VAL A 51 -11.62 0.31 -6.71
C VAL A 51 -10.22 0.81 -7.03
N ARG A 52 -9.48 1.24 -6.02
CA ARG A 52 -8.06 1.56 -6.15
C ARG A 52 -7.25 0.62 -5.30
N PHE A 53 -6.26 -0.04 -5.90
CA PHE A 53 -5.29 -0.86 -5.21
C PHE A 53 -3.88 -0.28 -5.40
N THR A 54 -3.16 -0.10 -4.29
CA THR A 54 -1.73 0.24 -4.30
C THR A 54 -0.95 -0.94 -3.79
N GLY A 55 0.00 -1.42 -4.59
CA GLY A 55 0.88 -2.51 -4.20
C GLY A 55 2.00 -2.03 -3.29
N GLU A 56 2.79 -2.99 -2.83
CA GLU A 56 4.06 -2.77 -2.17
C GLU A 56 5.19 -2.56 -3.19
N PRO A 57 6.31 -1.94 -2.76
CA PRO A 57 7.56 -1.96 -3.50
C PRO A 57 7.91 -3.32 -4.10
N GLY A 58 8.15 -3.38 -5.40
CA GLY A 58 8.56 -4.60 -6.10
C GLY A 58 7.42 -5.53 -6.52
N MET A 59 6.15 -5.22 -6.19
CA MET A 59 5.02 -5.94 -6.77
C MET A 59 4.93 -5.73 -8.28
N ARG A 60 4.40 -6.73 -8.99
CA ARG A 60 4.17 -6.63 -10.44
C ARG A 60 2.84 -5.93 -10.71
N ALA A 61 2.76 -5.13 -11.77
CA ALA A 61 1.52 -4.45 -12.16
C ALA A 61 0.34 -5.43 -12.34
N ALA A 62 0.57 -6.60 -12.95
CA ALA A 62 -0.44 -7.64 -13.09
C ALA A 62 -0.97 -8.15 -11.74
N GLN A 63 -0.09 -8.27 -10.73
CA GLN A 63 -0.52 -8.68 -9.39
C GLN A 63 -1.39 -7.61 -8.71
N VAL A 64 -1.02 -6.33 -8.84
CA VAL A 64 -1.83 -5.22 -8.32
C VAL A 64 -3.20 -5.16 -8.99
N ARG A 65 -3.24 -5.38 -10.32
CA ARG A 65 -4.49 -5.45 -11.08
C ARG A 65 -5.37 -6.59 -10.60
N ASP A 66 -4.81 -7.78 -10.40
CA ASP A 66 -5.56 -8.92 -9.92
C ASP A 66 -6.12 -8.67 -8.51
N LEU A 67 -5.35 -8.08 -7.60
CA LEU A 67 -5.86 -7.72 -6.26
C LEU A 67 -6.95 -6.62 -6.31
N ALA A 68 -6.87 -5.69 -7.27
CA ALA A 68 -7.96 -4.74 -7.53
C ALA A 68 -9.22 -5.46 -8.04
N LEU A 69 -9.08 -6.45 -8.94
CA LEU A 69 -10.19 -7.28 -9.43
C LEU A 69 -10.80 -8.14 -8.32
N LEU A 70 -10.00 -8.66 -7.40
CA LEU A 70 -10.51 -9.37 -6.23
C LEU A 70 -11.42 -8.46 -5.40
N ARG A 71 -10.97 -7.23 -5.12
CA ARG A 71 -11.79 -6.24 -4.39
C ARG A 71 -13.05 -5.86 -5.15
N ALA A 72 -12.96 -5.74 -6.48
CA ALA A 72 -14.13 -5.52 -7.34
C ALA A 72 -15.16 -6.65 -7.21
N ALA A 73 -14.70 -7.91 -7.21
CA ALA A 73 -15.56 -9.08 -7.06
C ALA A 73 -16.23 -9.15 -5.67
N GLU A 74 -15.52 -8.79 -4.61
CA GLU A 74 -16.09 -8.69 -3.27
C GLU A 74 -17.23 -7.67 -3.19
N LEU A 75 -17.03 -6.48 -3.79
CA LEU A 75 -18.06 -5.44 -3.84
C LEU A 75 -19.26 -5.87 -4.67
N ALA A 76 -19.02 -6.48 -5.83
CA ALA A 76 -20.05 -7.03 -6.70
C ALA A 76 -20.88 -8.10 -5.96
N ARG A 77 -20.23 -9.04 -5.26
CA ARG A 77 -20.90 -10.03 -4.42
C ARG A 77 -21.74 -9.37 -3.33
N ALA A 78 -21.21 -8.37 -2.63
CA ALA A 78 -21.93 -7.63 -1.60
C ALA A 78 -23.16 -6.89 -2.17
N GLY A 79 -23.09 -6.43 -3.42
CA GLY A 79 -24.20 -5.85 -4.17
C GLY A 79 -25.17 -6.88 -4.78
N GLY A 80 -24.95 -8.18 -4.60
CA GLY A 80 -25.82 -9.24 -5.12
C GLY A 80 -25.72 -9.47 -6.63
N VAL A 81 -24.66 -9.01 -7.30
CA VAL A 81 -24.45 -9.21 -8.74
C VAL A 81 -23.46 -10.34 -9.01
N ALA A 82 -23.76 -11.16 -10.02
CA ALA A 82 -22.95 -12.34 -10.39
C ALA A 82 -21.78 -11.99 -11.32
N GLU A 83 -21.90 -10.88 -12.05
CA GLU A 83 -20.92 -10.40 -13.02
C GLU A 83 -20.82 -8.88 -12.92
N PHE A 84 -19.65 -8.36 -13.30
CA PHE A 84 -19.44 -6.92 -13.47
C PHE A 84 -18.52 -6.68 -14.67
N ALA A 85 -18.55 -5.47 -15.19
CA ALA A 85 -17.64 -5.04 -16.25
C ALA A 85 -16.67 -3.97 -15.76
N VAL A 86 -15.40 -4.08 -16.12
CA VAL A 86 -14.43 -2.99 -15.98
C VAL A 86 -14.62 -2.04 -17.14
N VAL A 87 -15.19 -0.86 -16.88
CA VAL A 87 -15.44 0.15 -17.92
C VAL A 87 -14.21 1.04 -18.17
N SER A 88 -13.38 1.24 -17.16
CA SER A 88 -12.11 1.96 -17.29
C SER A 88 -11.08 1.38 -16.33
N GLU A 89 -9.83 1.37 -16.76
CA GLU A 89 -8.68 0.97 -15.96
C GLU A 89 -7.59 2.05 -16.09
N ARG A 90 -7.04 2.49 -14.97
CA ARG A 90 -5.89 3.39 -14.91
C ARG A 90 -4.80 2.74 -14.07
N ALA A 91 -3.68 2.44 -14.70
CA ALA A 91 -2.50 1.86 -14.04
C ALA A 91 -1.32 2.82 -14.14
N TRP A 92 -0.57 3.00 -13.05
CA TRP A 92 0.64 3.81 -13.03
C TRP A 92 1.57 3.36 -11.90
N THR A 93 2.86 3.42 -12.15
CA THR A 93 3.94 3.28 -11.18
C THR A 93 4.41 4.64 -10.64
N ARG A 94 4.23 4.91 -9.34
CA ARG A 94 4.75 6.13 -8.72
C ARG A 94 6.18 5.92 -8.21
N PRO A 95 7.14 6.78 -8.59
CA PRO A 95 8.43 6.79 -7.93
C PRO A 95 8.24 7.37 -6.52
N THR A 96 8.51 6.55 -5.51
CA THR A 96 8.70 7.02 -4.14
C THR A 96 10.19 7.06 -3.84
N PHE A 97 10.63 8.12 -3.17
CA PHE A 97 12.02 8.23 -2.73
C PHE A 97 12.06 7.83 -1.26
N ARG A 98 12.54 6.62 -0.97
CA ARG A 98 12.80 6.22 0.41
C ARG A 98 14.15 6.83 0.81
N ARG A 99 14.12 8.05 1.33
CA ARG A 99 15.31 8.68 1.93
C ARG A 99 15.46 8.12 3.35
N GLY A 100 16.62 7.57 3.67
CA GLY A 100 16.97 7.29 5.07
C GLY A 100 16.91 8.60 5.85
N ASN A 101 15.98 8.70 6.79
CA ASN A 101 15.86 9.74 7.81
C ASN A 101 15.89 11.19 7.27
N GLN A 102 14.76 11.78 6.86
CA GLN A 102 14.64 13.25 6.89
C GLN A 102 13.20 13.80 6.86
N ALA A 103 13.06 14.92 7.57
CA ALA A 103 11.89 15.73 7.89
C ALA A 103 11.15 16.32 6.66
N PRO A 104 9.92 16.86 6.83
CA PRO A 104 9.12 17.40 5.73
C PRO A 104 9.84 18.53 4.99
N PRO A 105 9.51 18.79 3.71
CA PRO A 105 10.06 19.94 3.00
C PRO A 105 9.58 21.23 3.67
N GLU A 106 10.51 21.98 4.28
CA GLU A 106 10.22 23.33 4.76
C GLU A 106 9.82 24.19 3.57
N SER A 107 8.61 24.75 3.62
CA SER A 107 8.15 25.75 2.66
C SER A 107 9.06 26.97 2.68
N PRO A 108 9.43 27.53 1.51
CA PRO A 108 10.16 28.78 1.49
C PRO A 108 9.14 29.90 1.70
N LEU A 109 9.20 30.59 2.84
CA LEU A 109 8.93 32.03 2.97
C LEU A 109 8.92 32.41 4.46
N ALA A 110 10.03 32.95 4.96
CA ALA A 110 10.04 34.01 5.97
C ALA A 110 11.46 34.58 6.14
N SER A 111 11.63 35.82 5.71
CA SER A 111 12.81 36.66 5.90
C SER A 111 13.16 36.82 7.38
N GLN A 112 14.42 36.59 7.77
CA GLN A 112 14.94 36.95 9.09
C GLN A 112 16.37 37.50 9.00
N PRO A 113 16.78 38.38 9.94
CA PRO A 113 17.96 39.25 9.81
C PRO A 113 19.28 38.50 9.91
N VAL A 114 20.30 39.02 9.21
CA VAL A 114 21.66 38.49 9.12
C VAL A 114 22.38 38.68 10.46
N ILE A 115 22.52 37.60 11.23
CA ILE A 115 23.56 37.47 12.27
C ILE A 115 24.62 36.52 11.70
N ASP A 116 25.88 36.95 11.75
CA ASP A 116 27.03 36.19 11.24
C ASP A 116 27.33 34.99 12.15
N TYR A 117 26.69 33.85 11.87
CA TYR A 117 26.90 32.55 12.50
C TYR A 117 27.83 31.63 11.67
N SER A 118 28.62 32.19 10.75
CA SER A 118 29.16 31.42 9.62
C SER A 118 30.16 30.32 9.99
N ARG A 119 30.83 30.39 11.16
CA ARG A 119 31.90 29.45 11.54
C ARG A 119 31.39 28.20 12.26
N ASP A 120 30.55 28.37 13.27
CA ASP A 120 29.99 27.24 14.05
C ASP A 120 28.96 26.45 13.24
N GLN A 121 28.23 27.14 12.35
CA GLN A 121 27.33 26.50 11.39
C GLN A 121 28.07 25.64 10.37
N GLN A 122 29.30 25.99 9.97
CA GLN A 122 30.08 25.18 9.03
C GLN A 122 30.57 23.88 9.67
N GLU A 123 31.10 23.93 10.90
CA GLU A 123 31.53 22.72 11.60
C GLU A 123 30.35 21.82 11.98
N GLN A 124 29.20 22.41 12.36
CA GLN A 124 27.98 21.64 12.55
C GLN A 124 27.45 21.06 11.24
N ARG A 125 27.54 21.77 10.11
CA ARG A 125 27.19 21.25 8.76
C ARG A 125 28.10 20.11 8.32
N GLU A 126 29.38 20.16 8.64
CA GLU A 126 30.34 19.12 8.30
C GLU A 126 30.17 17.88 9.19
N ARG A 127 29.93 18.06 10.49
CA ARG A 127 29.55 16.96 11.40
C ARG A 127 28.22 16.32 11.04
N SER A 128 27.23 17.11 10.63
CA SER A 128 25.93 16.58 10.22
C SER A 128 25.97 15.95 8.83
N ARG A 129 26.83 16.40 7.92
CA ARG A 129 27.13 15.71 6.65
C ARG A 129 27.74 14.33 6.88
N SER A 130 28.62 14.16 7.88
CA SER A 130 29.26 12.87 8.16
C SER A 130 28.33 11.82 8.80
N LEU A 131 27.13 12.22 9.25
CA LEU A 131 26.13 11.33 9.87
C LEU A 131 24.98 10.94 8.92
N ILE A 132 24.89 11.57 7.76
CA ILE A 132 23.92 11.23 6.72
C ILE A 132 24.65 10.27 5.78
N GLY A 133 24.24 9.01 5.75
CA GLY A 133 24.77 8.06 4.76
C GLY A 133 24.54 8.60 3.35
N ASP A 134 25.62 8.98 2.66
CA ASP A 134 25.65 9.46 1.27
C ASP A 134 25.34 8.33 0.26
N GLY A 135 24.24 7.63 0.47
CA GLY A 135 23.64 6.79 -0.56
C GLY A 135 22.78 7.64 -1.49
N PRO A 136 22.86 7.49 -2.82
CA PRO A 136 21.88 8.11 -3.70
C PRO A 136 20.46 7.67 -3.29
N PRO A 137 19.45 8.55 -3.39
CA PRO A 137 18.09 8.19 -3.02
C PRO A 137 17.64 6.99 -3.86
N VAL A 138 17.28 5.90 -3.20
CA VAL A 138 16.76 4.72 -3.89
C VAL A 138 15.36 5.07 -4.39
N ARG A 139 15.22 5.14 -5.72
CA ARG A 139 13.92 5.24 -6.37
C ARG A 139 13.22 3.91 -6.21
N ILE A 140 12.09 3.92 -5.49
CA ILE A 140 11.24 2.76 -5.29
C ILE A 140 9.96 2.97 -6.07
N ASP A 141 9.77 2.14 -7.07
CA ASP A 141 8.61 2.16 -7.94
C ASP A 141 7.45 1.41 -7.27
N ILE A 142 6.36 2.13 -6.97
CA ILE A 142 5.15 1.57 -6.36
C ILE A 142 4.04 1.50 -7.42
N PRO A 143 3.63 0.29 -7.84
CA PRO A 143 2.51 0.13 -8.75
C PRO A 143 1.16 0.43 -8.08
N PHE A 144 0.26 1.08 -8.81
CA PHE A 144 -1.15 1.17 -8.45
C PHE A 144 -2.06 0.96 -9.66
N VAL A 145 -3.27 0.49 -9.39
CA VAL A 145 -4.35 0.29 -10.37
C VAL A 145 -5.63 0.87 -9.80
N GLU A 146 -6.35 1.63 -10.62
CA GLU A 146 -7.69 2.13 -10.36
C GLU A 146 -8.65 1.57 -11.41
N LEU A 147 -9.69 0.90 -10.96
CA LEU A 147 -10.72 0.28 -11.79
C LEU A 147 -12.03 1.04 -11.60
N LYS A 148 -12.66 1.41 -12.72
CA LYS A 148 -14.06 1.82 -12.76
C LYS A 148 -14.89 0.63 -13.21
N LEU A 149 -15.87 0.27 -12.41
CA LEU A 149 -16.70 -0.91 -12.57
C LEU A 149 -18.13 -0.51 -12.90
N ASN A 150 -18.80 -1.31 -13.71
CA ASN A 150 -20.25 -1.27 -13.89
C ASN A 150 -20.84 -2.63 -13.52
N ALA A 151 -21.71 -2.65 -12.52
CA ALA A 151 -22.42 -3.82 -12.04
C ALA A 151 -23.56 -4.27 -12.97
N GLN A 152 -23.94 -3.43 -13.94
CA GLN A 152 -24.97 -3.75 -14.92
C GLN A 152 -24.30 -4.13 -16.25
N VAL A 153 -24.17 -5.44 -16.48
CA VAL A 153 -23.63 -6.00 -17.72
C VAL A 153 -24.79 -6.38 -18.64
N ASP A 154 -25.01 -5.58 -19.69
CA ASP A 154 -25.98 -5.90 -20.73
C ASP A 154 -25.34 -6.67 -21.91
N ALA A 155 -26.18 -7.20 -22.80
CA ALA A 155 -25.73 -7.98 -23.95
C ALA A 155 -24.87 -7.16 -24.92
N THR A 156 -25.11 -5.85 -25.03
CA THR A 156 -24.36 -4.95 -25.90
C THR A 156 -22.94 -4.77 -25.39
N LEU A 157 -22.78 -4.51 -24.08
CA LEU A 157 -21.47 -4.38 -23.44
C LEU A 157 -20.69 -5.69 -23.54
N ARG A 158 -21.35 -6.83 -23.31
CA ARG A 158 -20.72 -8.15 -23.45
C ARG A 158 -20.27 -8.43 -24.88
N ALA A 159 -21.04 -8.02 -25.88
CA ALA A 159 -20.67 -8.17 -27.29
C ALA A 159 -19.53 -7.24 -27.70
N GLN A 160 -19.49 -6.01 -27.16
CA GLN A 160 -18.47 -5.03 -27.51
C GLN A 160 -17.13 -5.27 -26.78
N ARG A 161 -17.18 -5.66 -25.51
CA ARG A 161 -16.01 -5.81 -24.63
C ARG A 161 -16.08 -7.09 -23.78
N PRO A 162 -16.02 -8.27 -24.41
CA PRO A 162 -16.11 -9.54 -23.69
C PRO A 162 -14.95 -9.75 -22.70
N ASP A 163 -13.77 -9.19 -22.99
CA ASP A 163 -12.55 -9.21 -22.16
C ASP A 163 -12.63 -8.31 -20.91
N ALA A 164 -13.61 -7.41 -20.88
CA ALA A 164 -13.85 -6.50 -19.78
C ALA A 164 -14.90 -7.01 -18.78
N VAL A 165 -15.56 -8.13 -19.06
CA VAL A 165 -16.59 -8.74 -18.21
C VAL A 165 -15.97 -9.84 -17.35
N TYR A 166 -16.25 -9.81 -16.06
CA TYR A 166 -15.68 -10.73 -15.09
C TYR A 166 -16.77 -11.43 -14.28
N ALA A 167 -16.63 -12.74 -14.13
CA ALA A 167 -17.48 -13.54 -13.28
C ALA A 167 -17.02 -13.42 -11.82
N VAL A 168 -17.92 -13.02 -10.92
CA VAL A 168 -17.60 -12.80 -9.50
C VAL A 168 -17.13 -14.10 -8.84
N ALA A 169 -17.83 -15.21 -9.10
CA ALA A 169 -17.50 -16.51 -8.52
C ALA A 169 -16.11 -17.03 -8.94
N GLU A 170 -15.69 -16.73 -10.18
CA GLU A 170 -14.38 -17.13 -10.69
C GLU A 170 -13.26 -16.37 -9.98
N LEU A 171 -13.37 -15.05 -9.91
CA LEU A 171 -12.37 -14.21 -9.25
C LEU A 171 -12.23 -14.52 -7.75
N LEU A 172 -13.34 -14.72 -7.04
CA LEU A 172 -13.33 -15.07 -5.61
C LEU A 172 -12.80 -16.47 -5.34
N ARG A 173 -12.82 -17.37 -6.33
CA ARG A 173 -12.24 -18.71 -6.22
C ARG A 173 -10.76 -18.73 -6.55
N GLU A 174 -10.35 -18.04 -7.60
CA GLU A 174 -9.00 -18.18 -8.18
C GLU A 174 -7.97 -17.27 -7.54
N LEU A 175 -8.32 -15.99 -7.34
CA LEU A 175 -7.34 -14.99 -6.91
C LEU A 175 -6.85 -15.21 -5.48
N PRO A 176 -7.69 -15.59 -4.50
CA PRO A 176 -7.19 -15.90 -3.17
C PRO A 176 -6.20 -17.07 -3.18
N VAL A 177 -6.50 -18.12 -3.95
CA VAL A 177 -5.60 -19.30 -4.10
C VAL A 177 -4.28 -18.89 -4.75
N LYS A 178 -4.34 -18.10 -5.84
CA LYS A 178 -3.17 -17.61 -6.57
C LYS A 178 -2.20 -16.81 -5.69
N TYR A 179 -2.71 -16.08 -4.71
CA TYR A 179 -1.92 -15.19 -3.85
C TYR A 179 -1.79 -15.64 -2.39
N GLY A 180 -2.27 -16.84 -2.05
CA GLY A 180 -2.23 -17.36 -0.68
C GLY A 180 -3.03 -16.50 0.32
N LEU A 181 -4.11 -15.87 -0.13
CA LEU A 181 -5.01 -15.08 0.72
C LEU A 181 -6.05 -15.98 1.38
N PRO A 182 -6.57 -15.60 2.57
CA PRO A 182 -7.70 -16.31 3.17
C PRO A 182 -8.89 -16.27 2.22
N LEU A 183 -9.61 -17.39 2.12
CA LEU A 183 -10.82 -17.46 1.31
C LEU A 183 -11.88 -16.52 1.91
N PRO A 184 -12.58 -15.74 1.06
CA PRO A 184 -13.63 -14.86 1.54
C PRO A 184 -14.75 -15.70 2.14
N GLU A 185 -15.03 -15.53 3.43
CA GLU A 185 -16.10 -16.28 4.09
C GLU A 185 -17.42 -16.09 3.33
N THR A 186 -18.10 -17.21 3.05
CA THR A 186 -19.46 -17.22 2.52
C THR A 186 -20.38 -16.73 3.63
N ARG A 187 -20.74 -15.45 3.58
CA ARG A 187 -21.84 -14.88 4.38
C ARG A 187 -23.06 -14.69 3.50
#